data_AF-A0A4P5VG36-F1
#
_entry.id   AF-A0A4P5VG36-F1
#
_cell.length_a   1.000
_cell.length_b   1.000
_cell.length_c   1.000
_cell.angle_alpha   90.00
_cell.angle_beta   90.00
_cell.angle_gamma   90.00
#
_symmetry.space_group_name_H-M   'P 1'
#
loop_
_entity.id
_entity.type
_entity.pdbx_description
1 polymer ?
#
loop_
_entity_poly.entity_id
_entity_poly.type
_entity_poly.pdbx_seq_one_letter_code
_entity_poly.pdbx_strand_id
1 'polypeptide(L)'
;MRFAMAIAPLPALITVLALLTYQTTVLLVGRARFQHGVKAPATSGPEPFERALRVQQNTLEQLVFFLPAFWLAAILDNGKVAAVLGLVWIGGRIAYGVGYLQAAEKRGPGFGISFLSSLVLLVMATVGAIRAL
;
A
#
# COMPACT_ATOMS: atom_id res chain seq x y z
N MET A 1 9.94 31.10 -16.92
CA MET A 1 8.97 30.65 -15.89
C MET A 1 8.15 29.50 -16.47
N ARG A 2 8.54 28.24 -16.19
CA ARG A 2 7.76 27.05 -16.59
C ARG A 2 7.47 26.23 -15.33
N PHE A 3 6.53 26.71 -14.53
CA PHE A 3 5.90 25.91 -13.47
C PHE A 3 4.60 25.33 -14.02
N ALA A 4 4.74 24.34 -14.89
CA ALA A 4 3.70 23.34 -15.09
C ALA A 4 4.38 22.02 -14.77
N MET A 5 4.35 21.62 -13.50
CA MET A 5 4.79 20.29 -13.11
C MET A 5 3.71 19.34 -13.60
N ALA A 6 3.80 18.96 -14.89
CA ALA A 6 3.00 17.87 -15.41
C ALA A 6 3.27 16.66 -14.49
N ILE A 7 2.20 16.05 -13.97
CA ILE A 7 2.34 14.89 -13.10
C ILE A 7 3.18 13.85 -13.85
N ALA A 8 4.31 13.48 -13.27
CA ALA A 8 5.19 12.50 -13.89
C ALA A 8 4.39 11.19 -14.11
N PRO A 9 4.32 10.66 -15.36
CA PRO A 9 3.45 9.52 -15.67
C PRO A 9 3.74 8.28 -14.82
N LEU A 10 5.01 8.06 -14.46
CA LEU A 10 5.44 6.94 -13.64
C LEU A 10 4.84 7.00 -12.23
N PRO A 11 5.04 8.05 -11.41
CA PRO A 11 4.36 8.16 -10.12
C PRO A 11 2.84 8.07 -10.14
N ALA A 12 2.19 8.62 -11.17
CA ALA A 12 0.76 8.47 -11.36
C ALA A 12 0.35 7.00 -11.54
N LEU A 13 1.05 6.26 -12.42
CA LEU A 13 0.80 4.85 -12.65
C LEU A 13 0.98 4.02 -11.37
N ILE A 14 2.03 4.28 -10.59
CA ILE A 14 2.25 3.60 -9.30
C ILE A 14 1.10 3.85 -8.33
N THR A 15 0.58 5.08 -8.26
CA THR A 15 -0.58 5.41 -7.44
C THR A 15 -1.81 4.61 -7.88
N VAL A 16 -2.08 4.54 -9.18
CA VAL A 16 -3.18 3.74 -9.74
C VAL A 16 -3.03 2.26 -9.36
N LEU A 17 -1.84 1.69 -9.53
CA LEU A 17 -1.58 0.28 -9.18
C LEU A 17 -1.73 0.01 -7.67
N ALA A 18 -1.30 0.93 -6.81
CA ALA A 18 -1.50 0.84 -5.36
C ALA A 18 -2.99 0.86 -4.99
N LEU A 19 -3.78 1.73 -5.64
CA LEU A 19 -5.23 1.79 -5.45
C LEU A 19 -5.94 0.54 -5.96
N LEU A 20 -5.54 -0.01 -7.11
CA LEU A 20 -6.06 -1.28 -7.61
C LEU A 20 -5.73 -2.44 -6.66
N THR A 21 -4.53 -2.45 -6.09
CA THR A 21 -4.13 -3.43 -5.07
C THR A 21 -5.04 -3.35 -3.85
N TYR A 22 -5.31 -2.15 -3.35
CA TYR A 22 -6.24 -1.95 -2.24
C TYR A 22 -7.69 -2.34 -2.59
N GLN A 23 -8.20 -1.92 -3.74
CA GLN A 23 -9.55 -2.27 -4.17
C GLN A 23 -9.73 -3.79 -4.30
N THR A 24 -8.69 -4.52 -4.71
CA THR A 24 -8.68 -5.98 -4.72
C THR A 24 -8.90 -6.54 -3.30
N THR A 25 -8.24 -5.97 -2.28
CA THR A 25 -8.47 -6.41 -0.87
C THR A 25 -9.90 -6.15 -0.41
N VAL A 26 -10.53 -5.05 -0.83
CA VAL A 26 -11.95 -4.77 -0.53
C VAL A 26 -12.87 -5.82 -1.15
N LEU A 27 -12.63 -6.19 -2.40
CA LEU A 27 -13.39 -7.26 -3.07
C LEU A 27 -13.21 -8.62 -2.37
N LEU A 28 -12.00 -8.92 -1.88
CA LEU A 28 -11.74 -10.14 -1.12
C LEU A 28 -12.49 -10.17 0.21
N VAL A 29 -12.65 -9.05 0.91
CA VAL A 29 -13.52 -8.94 2.09
C VAL A 29 -14.97 -9.20 1.71
N GLY A 30 -15.46 -8.57 0.63
CA GLY A 30 -16.83 -8.79 0.15
C GLY A 30 -17.10 -10.27 -0.17
N ARG A 31 -16.15 -10.92 -0.84
CA ARG A 31 -16.19 -12.37 -1.12
C ARG A 31 -16.22 -13.19 0.17
N ALA A 32 -15.34 -12.90 1.13
CA ALA A 32 -15.29 -13.62 2.40
C ALA A 32 -16.57 -13.46 3.22
N ARG A 33 -17.19 -12.26 3.21
CA ARG A 33 -18.50 -12.02 3.83
C ARG A 33 -19.57 -12.94 3.25
N PHE A 34 -19.65 -13.02 1.92
CA PHE A 34 -20.60 -13.89 1.24
C PHE A 34 -20.35 -15.36 1.55
N GLN A 35 -19.10 -15.82 1.42
CA GLN A 35 -18.71 -17.21 1.65
C GLN A 35 -18.96 -17.70 3.08
N HIS A 36 -18.81 -16.83 4.08
CA HIS A 36 -18.93 -17.17 5.50
C HIS A 36 -20.21 -16.64 6.16
N GLY A 37 -21.14 -16.06 5.39
CA GLY A 37 -22.42 -15.56 5.91
C GLY A 37 -22.33 -14.38 6.88
N VAL A 38 -21.24 -13.59 6.85
CA VAL A 38 -21.02 -12.47 7.78
C VAL A 38 -21.74 -11.21 7.29
N LYS A 39 -22.94 -10.98 7.81
CA LYS A 39 -23.77 -9.81 7.48
C LYS A 39 -23.20 -8.52 8.07
N ALA A 40 -23.29 -7.42 7.31
CA ALA A 40 -23.02 -6.09 7.86
C ALA A 40 -24.00 -5.77 9.01
N PRO A 41 -23.59 -5.03 10.06
CA PRO A 41 -22.29 -4.35 10.22
C PRO A 41 -21.20 -5.21 10.90
N ALA A 42 -21.41 -6.53 11.07
CA ALA A 42 -20.47 -7.36 11.82
C ALA A 42 -19.06 -7.36 11.22
N THR A 43 -18.06 -7.25 12.09
CA THR A 43 -16.62 -7.27 11.77
C THR A 43 -15.90 -8.45 12.43
N SER A 44 -16.64 -9.35 13.06
CA SER A 44 -16.13 -10.60 13.63
C SER A 44 -16.86 -11.78 13.00
N GLY A 45 -16.19 -12.93 12.94
CA GLY A 45 -16.73 -14.13 12.28
C GLY A 45 -15.69 -15.24 12.21
N PRO A 46 -15.84 -16.20 11.26
CA PRO A 46 -14.84 -17.23 11.07
C PRO A 46 -13.47 -16.64 10.73
N GLU A 47 -12.41 -17.28 11.22
CA GLU A 47 -11.03 -16.81 11.07
C GLU A 47 -10.65 -16.41 9.62
N PRO A 48 -11.04 -17.13 8.55
CA PRO A 48 -10.72 -16.72 7.18
C PRO A 48 -11.33 -15.36 6.79
N PHE A 49 -12.53 -15.03 7.29
CA PHE A 49 -13.14 -13.71 7.10
C PHE A 49 -12.37 -12.63 7.86
N GLU A 50 -12.02 -12.89 9.11
CA GLU A 50 -11.28 -11.91 9.93
C GLU A 50 -9.89 -11.62 9.35
N ARG A 51 -9.19 -12.63 8.81
CA ARG A 51 -7.92 -12.43 8.10
C ARG A 51 -8.10 -11.59 6.83
N ALA A 52 -9.14 -11.84 6.03
CA ALA A 52 -9.43 -11.02 4.85
C ALA A 52 -9.72 -9.55 5.25
N LEU A 53 -10.52 -9.35 6.30
CA LEU A 53 -10.81 -8.03 6.83
C LEU A 53 -9.53 -7.32 7.31
N ARG A 54 -8.67 -8.03 8.04
CA ARG A 54 -7.42 -7.46 8.55
C ARG A 54 -6.43 -7.14 7.42
N VAL A 55 -6.39 -7.93 6.35
CA VAL A 55 -5.60 -7.62 5.15
C VAL A 55 -6.03 -6.29 4.54
N GLN A 56 -7.34 -6.09 4.36
CA GLN A 56 -7.88 -4.86 3.80
C GLN A 56 -7.62 -3.66 4.72
N GLN A 57 -7.91 -3.76 6.02
CA GLN A 57 -7.70 -2.68 6.99
C GLN A 57 -6.23 -2.28 7.08
N ASN A 58 -5.32 -3.25 7.18
CA ASN A 58 -3.90 -2.93 7.24
C ASN A 58 -3.39 -2.32 5.92
N THR A 59 -3.94 -2.72 4.77
CA THR A 59 -3.58 -2.10 3.48
C THR A 59 -4.04 -0.65 3.42
N LEU A 60 -5.23 -0.35 3.96
CA LEU A 60 -5.73 1.01 4.09
C LEU A 60 -4.82 1.85 5.00
N GLU A 61 -4.48 1.35 6.20
CA GLU A 61 -3.56 2.00 7.14
C GLU A 61 -2.20 2.31 6.47
N GLN A 62 -1.66 1.35 5.70
CA GLN A 62 -0.38 1.52 5.01
C GLN A 62 -0.47 2.47 3.83
N LEU A 63 -1.59 2.53 3.10
CA LEU A 63 -1.79 3.51 2.02
C LEU A 63 -1.71 4.95 2.53
N VAL A 64 -2.29 5.24 3.70
CA VAL A 64 -2.27 6.57 4.32
C VAL A 64 -0.83 7.03 4.59
N PHE A 65 0.07 6.11 4.95
CA PHE A 65 1.48 6.42 5.14
C PHE A 65 2.27 6.46 3.82
N PHE A 66 2.04 5.48 2.95
CA PHE A 66 2.78 5.30 1.71
C PHE A 66 2.56 6.46 0.74
N LEU A 67 1.32 6.87 0.47
CA LEU A 67 1.03 7.86 -0.58
C LEU A 67 1.70 9.22 -0.33
N PRO A 68 1.64 9.83 0.87
CA PRO A 68 2.35 11.07 1.14
C PRO A 68 3.87 10.94 1.01
N ALA A 69 4.45 9.90 1.63
CA ALA A 69 5.89 9.66 1.57
C ALA A 69 6.36 9.45 0.12
N PHE A 70 5.62 8.67 -0.64
CA PHE A 70 5.86 8.38 -2.05
C PHE A 70 5.84 9.65 -2.91
N TRP A 71 4.80 10.47 -2.80
CA TRP A 71 4.68 11.68 -3.62
C TRP A 71 5.72 12.72 -3.24
N LEU A 72 6.00 12.92 -1.96
CA LEU A 72 7.07 13.82 -1.52
C LEU A 72 8.43 13.36 -2.02
N ALA A 73 8.76 12.07 -1.89
CA ALA A 73 10.00 11.51 -2.45
C ALA A 73 10.08 11.66 -3.97
N ALA A 74 8.97 11.49 -4.67
CA ALA A 74 8.93 11.56 -6.12
C ALA A 74 9.08 13.00 -6.66
N ILE A 75 8.50 13.98 -5.95
CA ILE A 75 8.49 15.40 -6.34
C ILE A 75 9.77 16.11 -5.90
N LEU A 76 10.23 15.85 -4.66
CA LEU A 76 11.29 16.63 -4.01
C LEU A 76 12.68 15.98 -4.08
N ASP A 77 12.78 14.69 -4.43
CA ASP A 77 14.06 13.99 -4.53
C ASP A 77 14.21 13.31 -5.90
N ASN A 78 13.78 12.05 -6.06
CA ASN A 78 13.97 11.30 -7.31
C ASN A 78 12.74 10.46 -7.69
N GLY A 79 11.96 10.95 -8.65
CA GLY A 79 10.75 10.30 -9.16
C GLY A 79 10.94 8.88 -9.71
N LYS A 80 12.08 8.56 -10.34
CA LYS A 80 12.33 7.22 -10.89
C LYS A 80 12.61 6.21 -9.77
N VAL A 81 13.45 6.59 -8.81
CA VAL A 81 13.77 5.74 -7.64
C VAL A 81 12.52 5.55 -6.78
N ALA A 82 11.76 6.63 -6.55
CA ALA A 82 10.49 6.55 -5.84
C ALA A 82 9.53 5.57 -6.53
N ALA A 83 9.41 5.62 -7.87
CA ALA A 83 8.55 4.70 -8.62
C ALA A 83 8.97 3.22 -8.46
N VAL A 84 10.27 2.91 -8.46
CA VAL A 84 10.78 1.55 -8.20
C VAL A 84 10.41 1.09 -6.79
N LEU A 85 10.62 1.94 -5.78
CA LEU A 85 10.20 1.64 -4.40
C LEU A 85 8.68 1.49 -4.29
N GLY A 86 7.90 2.25 -5.06
CA GLY A 86 6.47 2.06 -5.15
C GLY A 86 6.06 0.68 -5.67
N LEU A 87 6.75 0.16 -6.70
CA LEU A 87 6.53 -1.22 -7.15
C LEU A 87 6.92 -2.25 -6.09
N VAL A 88 8.03 -2.04 -5.38
CA VAL A 88 8.44 -2.91 -4.26
C VAL A 88 7.39 -2.91 -3.16
N TRP A 89 6.83 -1.74 -2.82
CA TRP A 89 5.74 -1.61 -1.86
C TRP A 89 4.50 -2.40 -2.30
N ILE A 90 4.07 -2.24 -3.56
CA ILE A 90 2.94 -2.98 -4.14
C ILE A 90 3.18 -4.50 -4.06
N GLY A 91 4.35 -4.97 -4.47
CA GLY A 91 4.72 -6.37 -4.39
C GLY A 91 4.70 -6.90 -2.94
N GLY A 92 5.21 -6.11 -1.99
CA GLY A 92 5.15 -6.41 -0.56
C GLY A 92 3.71 -6.51 -0.05
N ARG A 93 2.81 -5.61 -0.46
CA ARG A 93 1.38 -5.66 -0.10
C ARG A 93 0.67 -6.88 -0.66
N ILE A 94 0.98 -7.27 -1.90
CA ILE A 94 0.43 -8.49 -2.51
C ILE A 94 0.92 -9.71 -1.73
N ALA A 95 2.22 -9.81 -1.46
CA ALA A 95 2.80 -10.91 -0.68
C ALA A 95 2.23 -10.98 0.75
N TYR A 96 2.06 -9.83 1.41
CA TYR A 96 1.41 -9.71 2.72
C TYR A 96 -0.02 -10.25 2.67
N GLY A 97 -0.83 -9.80 1.70
CA GLY A 97 -2.21 -10.20 1.58
C GLY A 97 -2.36 -11.70 1.30
N VAL A 98 -1.60 -12.22 0.32
CA VAL A 98 -1.60 -13.66 -0.02
C VAL A 98 -1.17 -14.50 1.17
N GLY A 99 -0.07 -14.14 1.84
CA GLY A 99 0.41 -14.87 3.01
C GLY A 99 -0.60 -14.89 4.13
N TYR A 100 -1.16 -13.73 4.49
CA TYR A 100 -2.10 -13.63 5.60
C TYR A 100 -3.44 -14.33 5.33
N LEU A 101 -3.92 -14.33 4.08
CA LEU A 101 -5.13 -15.10 3.74
C LEU A 101 -4.93 -16.61 3.96
N GLN A 102 -3.71 -17.12 3.71
CA GLN A 102 -3.37 -18.53 3.95
C GLN A 102 -3.24 -18.86 5.44
N ALA A 103 -2.48 -18.07 6.21
CA ALA A 103 -2.26 -18.27 7.64
C ALA A 103 -1.78 -16.96 8.32
N ALA A 104 -2.12 -16.76 9.59
CA ALA A 104 -1.81 -15.53 10.30
C ALA A 104 -0.29 -15.24 10.39
N GLU A 105 0.52 -16.29 10.53
CA GLU A 105 1.96 -16.23 10.73
C GLU A 105 2.70 -15.88 9.44
N LYS A 106 2.10 -16.15 8.27
CA LYS A 106 2.73 -15.93 6.95
C LYS A 106 2.69 -14.48 6.48
N ARG A 107 2.13 -13.56 7.27
CA ARG A 107 2.02 -12.13 6.93
C ARG A 107 3.35 -11.37 7.05
N GLY A 108 4.29 -11.86 7.86
CA GLY A 108 5.50 -11.13 8.27
C GLY A 108 6.39 -10.66 7.11
N PRO A 109 6.84 -11.56 6.20
CA PRO A 109 7.79 -11.19 5.15
C PRO A 109 7.27 -10.10 4.20
N GLY A 110 6.03 -10.24 3.70
CA GLY A 110 5.42 -9.24 2.82
C GLY A 110 5.21 -7.89 3.52
N PHE A 111 4.81 -7.92 4.80
CA PHE A 111 4.72 -6.71 5.62
C PHE A 111 6.07 -6.00 5.69
N GLY A 112 7.14 -6.72 6.06
CA GLY A 112 8.49 -6.18 6.18
C GLY A 112 9.00 -5.52 4.90
N ILE A 113 8.80 -6.16 3.74
CA ILE A 113 9.17 -5.60 2.43
C ILE A 113 8.46 -4.25 2.19
N SER A 114 7.13 -4.22 2.37
CA SER A 114 6.36 -2.98 2.15
C SER A 114 6.71 -1.88 3.18
N PHE A 115 7.00 -2.26 4.42
CA PHE A 115 7.35 -1.33 5.47
C PHE A 115 8.71 -0.68 5.22
N LEU A 116 9.75 -1.49 4.93
CA LEU A 116 11.09 -0.99 4.61
C LEU A 116 11.07 -0.08 3.38
N SER A 117 10.31 -0.45 2.34
CA SER A 117 10.13 0.40 1.17
C SER A 117 9.54 1.77 1.53
N SER A 118 8.53 1.80 2.42
CA SER A 118 7.93 3.05 2.87
C SER A 118 8.90 3.89 3.73
N LEU A 119 9.76 3.25 4.53
CA LEU A 119 10.78 3.95 5.30
C LEU A 119 11.83 4.61 4.40
N VAL A 120 12.29 3.92 3.36
CA VAL A 120 13.23 4.53 2.39
C VAL A 120 12.58 5.71 1.68
N LEU A 121 11.31 5.58 1.27
CA LEU A 121 10.55 6.70 0.70
C LEU A 121 10.42 7.87 1.68
N LEU A 122 10.19 7.60 2.97
CA LEU A 122 10.12 8.65 3.98
C LEU A 122 11.48 9.38 4.10
N VAL A 123 12.60 8.66 4.14
CA VAL A 123 13.93 9.27 4.17
C VAL A 123 14.18 10.13 2.93
N MET A 124 13.84 9.63 1.75
CA MET A 124 13.93 10.42 0.51
C MET A 124 13.08 11.69 0.58
N ALA A 125 11.83 11.58 1.04
CA ALA A 125 10.94 12.72 1.22
C ALA A 125 11.52 13.76 2.19
N THR A 126 12.07 13.32 3.32
CA THR A 126 12.71 14.20 4.31
C THR A 126 13.95 14.89 3.74
N VAL A 127 14.84 14.15 3.07
CA VAL A 127 16.04 14.71 2.44
C VAL A 127 15.67 15.72 1.35
N GLY A 128 14.71 15.38 0.50
CA GLY A 128 14.19 16.28 -0.54
C GLY A 128 13.59 17.56 0.04
N ALA A 129 12.79 17.44 1.11
CA ALA A 129 12.21 18.59 1.80
C ALA A 129 13.28 19.50 2.43
N ILE A 130 14.29 18.93 3.10
CA ILE A 130 15.39 19.70 3.70
C ILE A 130 16.21 20.43 2.63
N ARG A 131 16.50 19.79 1.49
CA ARG A 131 17.21 20.43 0.37
C ARG A 131 16.44 21.58 -0.28
N ALA A 132 15.12 21.64 -0.07
CA ALA A 132 14.25 22.66 -0.63
C ALA A 132 14.06 23.89 0.27
N LEU A 133 14.62 23.86 1.49
CA LEU A 133 14.73 25.02 2.40
C LEU A 133 15.94 25.88 2.02
#